data_AF-A0A136KIB3-F1
#
_entry.id   AF-A0A136KIB3-F1
#
_cell.length_a   1.000
_cell.length_b   1.000
_cell.length_c   1.000
_cell.angle_alpha   90.00
_cell.angle_beta   90.00
_cell.angle_gamma   90.00
#
_symmetry.space_group_name_H-M   'P 1'
#
loop_
_entity.id
_entity.type
_entity.pdbx_description
1 polymer ?
#
loop_
_entity_poly.entity_id
_entity_poly.type
_entity_poly.pdbx_seq_one_letter_code
_entity_poly.pdbx_strand_id
1 'polypeptide(L)'
;MNIALVHDQLFEFGGAERVFFALKRLYPHADVYTAFYDSKKLEKHAPEYRDWNIHVSWAARIPFIKNSTHLYAFWPHSSGSHLTFRNTMW
;
A
#
# COMPACT_ATOMS: atom_id res chain seq x y z
N MET A 1 -18.22 6.43 20.78
CA MET A 1 -16.87 6.97 20.50
C MET A 1 -16.57 6.63 19.06
N ASN A 2 -16.23 7.61 18.23
CA ASN A 2 -16.10 7.42 16.78
C ASN A 2 -14.62 7.27 16.43
N ILE A 3 -14.23 6.11 15.93
CA ILE A 3 -12.83 5.76 15.64
C ILE A 3 -12.75 5.33 14.18
N ALA A 4 -11.81 5.92 13.45
CA ALA A 4 -11.52 5.58 12.07
C ALA A 4 -10.10 5.05 11.97
N LEU A 5 -9.92 3.90 11.30
CA LEU A 5 -8.62 3.32 10.99
C LEU A 5 -8.30 3.61 9.53
N VAL A 6 -7.23 4.35 9.29
CA VAL A 6 -6.82 4.76 7.94
C VAL A 6 -5.56 4.00 7.53
N HIS A 7 -5.58 3.38 6.35
CA HIS A 7 -4.42 2.70 5.78
C HIS A 7 -4.31 3.03 4.29
N ASP A 8 -3.13 3.41 3.82
CA ASP A 8 -2.91 3.80 2.41
C ASP A 8 -3.27 2.69 1.42
N GLN A 9 -2.68 1.50 1.54
CA GLN A 9 -2.94 0.36 0.67
C GLN A 9 -2.88 -0.96 1.45
N LEU A 10 -3.94 -1.77 1.35
CA LEU A 10 -4.01 -3.12 1.91
C LEU A 10 -3.69 -4.15 0.81
N PHE A 11 -2.45 -4.14 0.35
CA PHE A 11 -1.95 -5.04 -0.69
C PHE A 11 -0.92 -6.04 -0.23
N GLU A 12 -0.18 -5.75 0.84
CA GLU A 12 0.87 -6.62 1.32
C GLU A 12 0.48 -7.16 2.71
N PHE A 13 1.29 -8.08 3.21
CA PHE A 13 1.12 -8.55 4.58
C PHE A 13 2.47 -8.43 5.27
N GLY A 14 2.80 -7.19 5.61
CA GLY A 14 4.02 -6.77 6.30
C GLY A 14 3.77 -6.39 7.75
N GLY A 15 4.66 -5.57 8.29
CA GLY A 15 4.61 -5.14 9.69
C GLY A 15 3.43 -4.21 9.99
N ALA A 16 3.11 -3.31 9.06
CA ALA A 16 2.06 -2.31 9.23
C ALA A 16 0.68 -2.95 9.32
N GLU A 17 0.40 -3.96 8.47
CA GLU A 17 -0.88 -4.66 8.43
C GLU A 17 -1.13 -5.49 9.70
N ARG A 18 -0.06 -6.05 10.29
CA ARG A 18 -0.15 -6.75 11.58
C ARG A 18 -0.57 -5.80 12.71
N VAL A 19 -0.02 -4.59 12.73
CA VAL A 19 -0.41 -3.56 13.70
C VAL A 19 -1.84 -3.10 13.43
N PHE A 20 -2.17 -2.86 12.16
CA PHE A 20 -3.52 -2.49 11.74
C PHE A 20 -4.58 -3.51 12.19
N PHE A 21 -4.31 -4.81 12.03
CA PHE A 21 -5.21 -5.86 12.51
C PHE A 21 -5.29 -5.94 14.04
N ALA A 22 -4.20 -5.68 14.76
CA ALA A 22 -4.24 -5.56 16.21
C ALA A 22 -5.15 -4.38 16.63
N LEU A 23 -5.04 -3.24 15.96
CA LEU A 23 -5.91 -2.08 16.21
C LEU A 23 -7.38 -2.38 15.89
N LYS A 24 -7.64 -3.07 14.77
CA LYS A 24 -9.01 -3.45 14.39
C LYS A 24 -9.64 -4.44 15.39
N ARG A 25 -8.84 -5.32 16.00
CA ARG A 25 -9.31 -6.20 17.10
C ARG A 25 -9.64 -5.42 18.37
N LEU A 26 -8.88 -4.39 18.69
CA LEU A 26 -9.16 -3.50 19.82
C LEU A 26 -10.38 -2.61 19.58
N TYR A 27 -10.60 -2.21 18.33
CA TYR A 27 -11.71 -1.35 17.91
C TYR A 27 -12.55 -2.04 16.83
N PRO A 28 -13.35 -3.07 17.19
CA PRO A 28 -14.10 -3.85 16.23
C PRO A 28 -15.14 -3.02 15.46
N HIS A 29 -15.66 -1.94 16.05
CA HIS A 29 -16.61 -1.03 15.41
C HIS A 29 -15.97 0.11 14.62
N ALA A 30 -14.63 0.19 14.54
CA ALA A 30 -13.98 1.27 13.81
C ALA A 30 -14.18 1.15 12.30
N ASP A 31 -14.50 2.27 11.66
CA ASP A 31 -14.59 2.38 10.20
C ASP A 31 -13.19 2.32 9.59
N VAL A 32 -13.06 1.62 8.46
CA VAL A 32 -11.77 1.43 7.79
C VAL A 32 -11.73 2.28 6.52
N TYR A 33 -10.77 3.19 6.42
CA TYR A 33 -10.55 3.99 5.22
C TYR A 33 -9.27 3.54 4.53
N THR A 34 -9.36 3.19 3.26
CA THR A 34 -8.18 2.81 2.48
C THR A 34 -8.20 3.33 1.06
N ALA A 35 -7.04 3.64 0.49
CA ALA A 35 -7.00 4.07 -0.90
C ALA A 35 -7.30 2.88 -1.82
N PHE A 36 -6.69 1.72 -1.55
CA PHE A 36 -6.88 0.48 -2.32
C PHE A 36 -6.69 -0.76 -1.44
N TYR A 37 -7.36 -1.86 -1.78
CA TYR A 37 -7.15 -3.16 -1.12
C TYR A 37 -7.24 -4.32 -2.12
N ASP A 38 -6.62 -5.45 -1.79
CA ASP A 38 -6.77 -6.72 -2.50
C ASP A 38 -7.66 -7.68 -1.69
N SER A 39 -8.85 -7.99 -2.21
CA SER A 39 -9.83 -8.85 -1.53
C SER A 39 -9.32 -10.26 -1.27
N LYS A 40 -8.52 -10.85 -2.18
CA LYS A 40 -8.00 -12.22 -2.02
C LYS A 40 -6.99 -12.29 -0.89
N LYS A 41 -6.12 -11.27 -0.79
CA LYS A 41 -5.14 -11.20 0.29
C LYS A 41 -5.81 -10.86 1.61
N LEU A 42 -6.77 -9.94 1.62
CA LEU A 42 -7.51 -9.60 2.83
C LEU A 42 -8.29 -10.79 3.38
N GLU A 43 -8.98 -11.53 2.51
CA GLU A 43 -9.70 -12.76 2.90
C GLU A 43 -8.79 -13.80 3.55
N LYS A 44 -7.54 -13.93 3.07
CA LYS A 44 -6.56 -14.87 3.63
C LYS A 44 -6.11 -14.49 5.04
N HIS A 45 -5.95 -13.19 5.32
CA HIS A 45 -5.32 -12.72 6.55
C HIS A 45 -6.30 -12.17 7.60
N ALA A 46 -7.50 -11.79 7.17
CA ALA A 46 -8.58 -11.28 8.00
C ALA A 46 -9.93 -11.73 7.40
N PRO A 47 -10.35 -13.00 7.54
CA PRO A 47 -11.61 -13.50 7.00
C PRO A 47 -12.85 -12.68 7.45
N GLU A 48 -12.77 -12.04 8.61
CA GLU A 48 -13.75 -11.11 9.17
C GLU A 48 -13.86 -9.76 8.43
N TYR A 49 -13.00 -9.48 7.44
CA TYR A 49 -12.99 -8.19 6.73
C TYR A 49 -14.32 -7.87 6.02
N ARG A 50 -15.12 -8.89 5.70
CA ARG A 50 -16.44 -8.74 5.05
C ARG A 50 -17.44 -8.00 5.93
N ASP A 51 -17.27 -8.11 7.25
CA ASP A 51 -18.12 -7.44 8.22
C ASP A 51 -17.63 -6.02 8.54
N TRP A 52 -16.47 -5.63 7.99
CA TRP A 52 -15.90 -4.31 8.24
C TRP A 52 -16.55 -3.26 7.33
N ASN A 53 -16.80 -2.09 7.90
CA ASN A 53 -17.22 -0.94 7.12
C ASN A 53 -16.00 -0.30 6.42
N ILE A 54 -15.69 -0.78 5.21
CA ILE A 54 -14.51 -0.35 4.43
C ILE A 54 -14.92 0.73 3.42
N HIS A 55 -14.35 1.91 3.58
CA HIS A 55 -14.45 3.03 2.66
C HIS A 55 -13.21 3.09 1.79
N VAL A 56 -13.40 2.82 0.50
CA VAL A 56 -12.34 2.99 -0.51
C VAL A 56 -12.34 4.40 -1.09
N SER A 57 -11.16 4.91 -1.40
CA SER A 57 -11.03 6.17 -2.13
C SER A 57 -11.78 6.12 -3.46
N TRP A 58 -12.32 7.26 -3.90
CA TRP A 58 -12.96 7.37 -5.23
C TRP A 58 -11.98 6.98 -6.36
N ALA A 59 -10.68 7.18 -6.15
CA ALA A 59 -9.64 6.80 -7.11
C ALA A 59 -9.56 5.28 -7.35
N ALA A 60 -9.95 4.44 -6.39
CA ALA A 60 -10.07 2.99 -6.58
C ALA A 60 -11.18 2.59 -7.57
N ARG A 61 -12.14 3.48 -7.83
CA ARG A 61 -13.22 3.25 -8.81
C ARG A 61 -12.74 3.46 -10.24
N ILE A 62 -11.56 4.05 -10.46
CA ILE A 62 -11.01 4.28 -11.80
C ILE A 62 -10.26 3.01 -12.23
N PRO A 63 -10.80 2.21 -13.16
CA PRO A 63 -10.19 0.93 -13.56
C PRO A 63 -8.83 1.10 -14.27
N PHE A 64 -8.47 2.31 -14.67
CA PHE A 64 -7.30 2.61 -15.49
C PHE A 64 -6.00 2.87 -14.70
N ILE A 65 -6.09 3.08 -13.37
CA ILE A 65 -4.92 3.38 -12.52
C ILE A 65 -4.17 2.11 -12.07
N LYS A 66 -4.83 0.93 -12.14
CA LYS A 66 -4.22 -0.35 -11.73
C LYS A 66 -3.02 -0.80 -12.58
N ASN A 67 -2.83 -0.23 -13.77
CA ASN A 67 -1.82 -0.70 -14.74
C ASN A 67 -0.68 0.30 -15.00
N SER A 68 -0.60 1.42 -14.27
CA SER A 68 0.32 2.52 -14.59
C SER A 68 1.61 2.52 -13.76
N THR A 69 2.03 1.39 -13.20
CA THR A 69 3.30 1.29 -12.44
C THR A 69 4.55 1.25 -13.34
N HIS A 70 4.39 1.26 -14.68
CA HIS A 70 5.50 1.20 -15.64
C HIS A 70 5.86 2.54 -16.33
N LEU A 71 5.37 3.69 -15.86
CA LEU A 71 5.75 4.98 -16.48
C LEU A 71 7.20 5.43 -16.19
N TYR A 72 7.95 4.71 -15.33
CA TYR A 72 9.38 4.94 -15.14
C TYR A 72 10.28 4.21 -16.16
N ALA A 73 9.71 3.37 -17.04
CA ALA A 73 10.48 2.67 -18.07
C ALA A 73 10.97 3.59 -19.21
N PHE A 74 10.55 4.86 -19.23
CA PHE A 74 10.98 5.85 -20.21
C PHE A 74 11.99 6.87 -19.66
N TRP A 75 12.52 6.66 -18.44
CA TRP A 75 13.67 7.45 -18.00
C TRP A 75 14.83 7.12 -18.94
N PRO A 76 15.32 8.07 -19.75
CA PRO A 76 16.45 7.80 -20.62
C PRO A 76 17.61 7.46 -19.69
N HIS A 77 18.11 6.25 -19.84
CA HIS A 77 19.37 5.80 -19.25
C HIS A 77 20.42 6.85 -19.62
N SER A 78 20.73 7.75 -18.69
CA SER A 78 21.86 8.66 -18.83
C SER A 78 23.09 7.77 -18.89
N SER A 79 23.58 7.57 -20.11
CA SER A 79 24.84 6.93 -20.43
C SER A 79 25.94 7.59 -19.57
N GLY A 80 26.27 6.91 -18.47
CA GLY A 80 27.41 7.25 -17.64
C GLY A 80 28.68 7.01 -18.46
N SER A 81 29.13 8.07 -19.12
CA SER A 81 30.49 8.15 -19.62
C SER A 81 31.45 8.01 -18.45
N HIS A 82 32.49 7.23 -18.68
CA HIS A 82 33.59 6.93 -17.78
C HIS A 82 34.04 8.12 -16.92
N LEU A 83 33.73 8.07 -15.62
CA LEU A 83 34.49 8.78 -14.61
C LEU A 83 35.20 7.73 -13.77
N THR A 84 36.45 7.51 -14.15
CA THR A 84 37.47 6.77 -13.41
C THR A 84 37.58 7.35 -12.00
N PHE A 85 37.06 6.62 -11.01
CA PHE A 85 37.43 6.82 -9.62
C PHE A 85 38.89 6.35 -9.46
N ARG A 86 39.82 7.28 -9.66
CA ARG A 86 41.22 7.08 -9.28
C ARG A 86 41.33 7.34 -7.78
N ASN A 87 41.66 6.26 -7.09
CA ASN A 87 42.10 6.13 -5.72
C ASN A 87 43.13 7.20 -5.30
N THR A 88 42.80 8.00 -4.28
CA THR A 88 43.71 8.67 -3.32
C THR A 88 42.85 8.97 -2.09
N MET A 89 42.88 8.19 -1.01
CA MET A 89 43.86 8.31 0.09
C MET A 89 44.26 9.77 0.32
N TRP A 90 43.58 10.45 1.25
CA TRP A 90 44.11 11.01 2.50
C TRP A 90 42.96 11.21 3.48
#